data_AF-A0A2G5TQN0-F1
#
_entry.id   AF-A0A2G5TQN0-F1
#
_cell.length_a   1.000
_cell.length_b   1.000
_cell.length_c   1.000
_cell.angle_alpha   90.00
_cell.angle_beta   90.00
_cell.angle_gamma   90.00
#
_symmetry.space_group_name_H-M   'P 1'
#
loop_
_entity.id
_entity.type
_entity.pdbx_description
1 polymer ?
#
loop_
_entity_poly.entity_id
_entity_poly.type
_entity_poly.pdbx_seq_one_letter_code
_entity_poly.pdbx_strand_id
1 'polypeptide(L)'
;MDREIKFEEPFLKKPKIEEPDWEEEKPDPIFNEPLSIKNEVEEEEEDIEPPILTPEAAPKSRKFSEISRCSICLNFFALNQLKSVEVDEKLILMTGSFLRGEIKTIEEARIFMRSHNQSPLVCRVHFSVAIVEIFKILGIKHVQDIYKCPMQSIKQLMLTVHLLQPNSVTKFDFLELFRLFVHNFYASVPAQVPVSGQNSRNCSLCFKFGNQESIVEFGPAIDELLMMVGWVLLNKCGINEAKHFLTSTHPKFVCIAHFQQIEIKFLGILASPFAMETLMGVIALLGAKMTETEFFYKFTNFKNRTGVCNSTNLVPRQCSQVSPQIRKHPLGRQVCAVCFKIDDATRMDAIHSKEEKIIVLTGCLLNGTLKNSKSSVYFNPTNIRNRIHICREHAGDAVRYIYKVLKIEKIDNLAACFPVDVANVMKTAEVLCSITERYFFCCFYYFVTKNTDLTTPKKMYDEYVRRFFKGF
;
A
#
# COMPACT_ATOMS: atom_id res chain seq x y z
N MET A 1 -1.00 -12.90 70.67
CA MET A 1 -2.45 -12.64 70.52
C MET A 1 -2.68 -12.37 69.04
N ASP A 2 -2.78 -13.44 68.26
CA ASP A 2 -2.99 -13.36 66.82
C ASP A 2 -4.48 -13.15 66.56
N ARG A 3 -4.83 -12.05 65.89
CA ARG A 3 -6.20 -11.78 65.43
C ARG A 3 -6.31 -12.25 63.99
N GLU A 4 -7.06 -13.33 63.79
CA GLU A 4 -7.51 -13.77 62.47
C GLU A 4 -8.44 -12.72 61.86
N ILE A 5 -8.07 -12.21 60.68
CA ILE A 5 -8.93 -11.36 59.85
C ILE A 5 -9.66 -12.29 58.88
N LYS A 6 -10.96 -12.48 59.08
CA LYS A 6 -11.85 -13.14 58.11
C LYS A 6 -12.25 -12.14 57.03
N PHE A 7 -11.93 -12.45 55.79
CA PHE A 7 -12.48 -11.79 54.61
C PHE A 7 -13.79 -12.48 54.22
N GLU A 8 -14.90 -11.74 54.23
CA GLU A 8 -16.16 -12.18 53.62
C GLU A 8 -16.17 -11.78 52.14
N GLU A 9 -16.43 -12.74 51.26
CA GLU A 9 -16.62 -12.48 49.82
C GLU A 9 -17.99 -11.84 49.55
N PRO A 10 -18.05 -10.81 48.67
CA PRO A 10 -19.32 -10.18 48.31
C PRO A 10 -20.15 -11.07 47.37
N PHE A 11 -21.36 -11.40 47.80
CA PHE A 11 -22.38 -12.09 47.00
C PHE A 11 -22.81 -11.26 45.78
N LEU A 12 -22.29 -11.61 44.60
CA LEU A 12 -22.80 -11.15 43.30
C LEU A 12 -24.06 -11.94 42.93
N LYS A 13 -25.23 -11.29 43.04
CA LYS A 13 -26.50 -11.81 42.51
C LYS A 13 -26.42 -11.88 40.98
N LYS A 14 -26.58 -13.10 40.44
CA LYS A 14 -26.72 -13.32 38.98
C LYS A 14 -28.00 -12.66 38.46
N PRO A 15 -27.95 -11.93 37.33
CA PRO A 15 -29.17 -11.44 36.67
C PRO A 15 -29.97 -12.61 36.10
N LYS A 16 -31.29 -12.57 36.28
CA LYS A 16 -32.22 -13.44 35.53
C LYS A 16 -32.21 -12.99 34.07
N ILE A 17 -31.86 -13.90 33.18
CA ILE A 17 -32.01 -13.75 31.73
C ILE A 17 -33.39 -14.31 31.40
N GLU A 18 -34.29 -13.47 30.93
CA GLU A 18 -35.55 -13.90 30.31
C GLU A 18 -35.26 -14.33 28.87
N GLU A 19 -35.72 -15.51 28.50
CA GLU A 19 -35.58 -16.07 27.16
C GLU A 19 -36.51 -15.32 26.18
N PRO A 20 -36.01 -14.89 25.02
CA PRO A 20 -36.85 -14.27 24.00
C PRO A 20 -37.71 -15.32 23.29
N ASP A 21 -39.00 -15.03 23.26
CA ASP A 21 -40.04 -15.77 22.54
C ASP A 21 -39.89 -15.55 21.03
N TRP A 22 -39.52 -16.60 20.30
CA TRP A 22 -39.41 -16.59 18.84
C TRP A 22 -40.48 -17.52 18.26
N GLU A 23 -41.63 -16.94 17.90
CA GLU A 23 -42.59 -17.62 17.03
C GLU A 23 -42.01 -17.70 15.61
N GLU A 24 -41.90 -18.93 15.09
CA GLU A 24 -41.43 -19.24 13.74
C GLU A 24 -42.44 -18.76 12.68
N GLU A 25 -42.09 -17.69 11.95
CA GLU A 25 -42.76 -17.36 10.69
C GLU A 25 -42.39 -18.39 9.62
N LYS A 26 -43.40 -19.12 9.14
CA LYS A 26 -43.26 -20.06 8.01
C LYS A 26 -43.09 -19.29 6.69
N PRO A 27 -42.16 -19.69 5.82
CA PRO A 27 -42.04 -19.08 4.49
C PRO A 27 -43.14 -19.59 3.54
N ASP A 28 -43.65 -18.67 2.73
CA ASP A 28 -44.65 -18.93 1.69
C ASP A 28 -44.13 -19.87 0.59
N PRO A 29 -45.01 -20.71 0.00
CA PRO A 29 -44.65 -21.63 -1.07
C PRO A 29 -44.39 -20.89 -2.39
N ILE A 30 -43.19 -21.07 -2.93
CA ILE A 30 -42.77 -20.58 -4.25
C ILE A 30 -43.52 -21.37 -5.34
N PHE A 31 -44.25 -20.62 -6.16
CA PHE A 31 -44.95 -21.07 -7.37
C PHE A 31 -43.92 -21.48 -8.45
N ASN A 32 -43.93 -22.75 -8.86
CA ASN A 32 -43.18 -23.23 -10.02
C ASN A 32 -44.14 -23.33 -11.22
N GLU A 33 -44.03 -22.39 -12.17
CA GLU A 33 -44.59 -22.56 -13.52
C GLU A 33 -43.48 -22.97 -14.51
N PRO A 34 -43.63 -24.08 -15.25
CA PRO A 34 -42.73 -24.42 -16.35
C PRO A 34 -43.22 -23.80 -17.66
N LEU A 35 -42.44 -22.87 -18.21
CA LEU A 35 -42.61 -22.40 -19.60
C LEU A 35 -42.13 -23.49 -20.57
N SER A 36 -43.09 -24.14 -21.23
CA SER A 36 -42.87 -24.97 -22.41
C SER A 36 -42.86 -24.07 -23.65
N ILE A 37 -41.69 -23.90 -24.28
CA ILE A 37 -41.60 -23.33 -25.64
C ILE A 37 -41.53 -24.50 -26.62
N LYS A 38 -42.59 -24.63 -27.41
CA LYS A 38 -42.65 -25.53 -28.56
C LYS A 38 -41.90 -24.89 -29.73
N ASN A 39 -41.04 -25.68 -30.37
CA ASN A 39 -40.53 -25.42 -31.71
C ASN A 39 -41.63 -25.74 -32.72
N GLU A 40 -41.96 -24.79 -33.61
CA GLU A 40 -42.51 -25.10 -34.92
C GLU A 40 -41.73 -24.28 -35.96
N VAL A 41 -41.30 -25.02 -36.97
CA VAL A 41 -40.57 -24.62 -38.17
C VAL A 41 -41.61 -24.19 -39.19
N GLU A 42 -41.33 -23.12 -39.94
CA GLU A 42 -41.77 -23.03 -41.33
C GLU A 42 -40.77 -22.18 -42.11
N GLU A 43 -40.18 -22.84 -43.12
CA GLU A 43 -39.26 -22.32 -44.11
C GLU A 43 -40.06 -21.57 -45.19
N GLU A 44 -39.66 -20.34 -45.51
CA GLU A 44 -39.88 -19.77 -46.84
C GLU A 44 -38.59 -19.06 -47.27
N GLU A 45 -37.94 -19.65 -48.28
CA GLU A 45 -36.83 -19.10 -49.03
C GLU A 45 -37.35 -18.01 -49.98
N GLU A 46 -36.87 -16.77 -49.81
CA GLU A 46 -36.86 -15.77 -50.90
C GLU A 46 -35.44 -15.21 -51.06
N ASP A 47 -34.85 -15.54 -52.20
CA ASP A 47 -33.57 -15.03 -52.69
C ASP A 47 -33.63 -13.53 -52.96
N ILE A 48 -32.97 -12.74 -52.12
CA ILE A 48 -32.61 -11.35 -52.42
C ILE A 48 -31.11 -11.18 -52.16
N GLU A 49 -30.32 -11.14 -53.24
CA GLU A 49 -28.89 -10.80 -53.19
C GLU A 49 -28.70 -9.38 -52.63
N PRO A 50 -28.00 -9.20 -51.50
CA PRO A 50 -27.63 -7.88 -51.03
C PRO A 50 -26.37 -7.37 -51.77
N PRO A 51 -26.25 -6.05 -51.97
CA PRO A 51 -25.13 -5.46 -52.70
C PRO A 51 -23.79 -5.72 -51.98
N ILE A 52 -22.80 -6.10 -52.77
CA ILE A 52 -21.39 -6.27 -52.37
C ILE A 52 -20.88 -4.94 -51.78
N LEU A 53 -20.92 -4.83 -50.45
CA LEU A 53 -20.14 -3.84 -49.69
C LEU A 53 -18.89 -4.54 -49.19
N THR A 54 -17.74 -4.07 -49.67
CA THR A 54 -16.41 -4.46 -49.21
C THR A 54 -16.30 -4.34 -47.69
N PRO A 55 -15.81 -5.36 -46.95
CA PRO A 55 -15.56 -5.22 -45.52
C PRO A 55 -14.37 -4.28 -45.31
N GLU A 56 -14.67 -3.02 -45.00
CA GLU A 56 -13.71 -2.16 -44.30
C GLU A 56 -13.28 -2.88 -43.03
N ALA A 57 -11.96 -2.95 -42.84
CA ALA A 57 -11.32 -3.67 -41.75
C ALA A 57 -11.90 -3.28 -40.39
N ALA A 58 -12.77 -4.15 -39.85
CA ALA A 58 -13.27 -4.03 -38.50
C ALA A 58 -12.08 -3.89 -37.53
N PRO A 59 -12.09 -2.90 -36.62
CA PRO A 59 -11.01 -2.71 -35.67
C PRO A 59 -10.88 -3.96 -34.81
N LYS A 60 -9.74 -4.66 -34.94
CA LYS A 60 -9.37 -5.85 -34.17
C LYS A 60 -9.75 -5.61 -32.70
N SER A 61 -10.80 -6.29 -32.25
CA SER A 61 -11.26 -6.21 -30.88
C SER A 61 -10.07 -6.51 -29.97
N ARG A 62 -9.74 -5.53 -29.11
CA ARG A 62 -8.70 -5.72 -28.11
C ARG A 62 -9.11 -6.95 -27.29
N LYS A 63 -8.30 -8.00 -27.32
CA LYS A 63 -8.44 -9.18 -26.44
C LYS A 63 -8.50 -8.66 -25.01
N PHE A 64 -9.70 -8.51 -24.46
CA PHE A 64 -9.88 -8.30 -23.03
C PHE A 64 -9.24 -9.52 -22.38
N SER A 65 -8.19 -9.31 -21.59
CA SER A 65 -7.64 -10.36 -20.75
C SER A 65 -8.77 -10.89 -19.88
N GLU A 66 -9.19 -12.13 -20.12
CA GLU A 66 -10.26 -12.77 -19.37
C GLU A 66 -9.91 -12.71 -17.87
N ILE A 67 -10.82 -12.09 -17.11
CA ILE A 67 -10.75 -11.95 -15.66
C ILE A 67 -11.65 -13.05 -15.08
N SER A 68 -11.16 -13.77 -14.08
CA SER A 68 -11.94 -14.79 -13.37
C SER A 68 -11.78 -14.65 -11.86
N ARG A 69 -12.63 -15.34 -11.09
CA ARG A 69 -12.68 -15.26 -9.63
C ARG A 69 -11.89 -16.41 -9.01
N CYS A 70 -11.09 -16.13 -7.98
CA CYS A 70 -10.47 -17.17 -7.18
C CYS A 70 -11.53 -17.91 -6.34
N SER A 71 -11.53 -19.24 -6.37
CA SER A 71 -12.49 -20.08 -5.64
C SER A 71 -12.32 -20.08 -4.11
N ILE A 72 -11.20 -19.56 -3.58
CA ILE A 72 -10.95 -19.47 -2.12
C ILE A 72 -11.22 -18.06 -1.61
N CYS A 73 -10.47 -17.04 -2.06
CA CYS A 73 -10.63 -15.67 -1.54
C CYS A 73 -11.67 -14.85 -2.30
N LEU A 74 -12.28 -15.41 -3.33
CA LEU A 74 -13.39 -14.77 -4.04
C LEU A 74 -13.05 -13.42 -4.72
N ASN A 75 -11.77 -13.10 -4.87
CA ASN A 75 -11.29 -11.90 -5.56
C ASN A 75 -11.10 -12.17 -7.07
N PHE A 76 -11.19 -11.12 -7.88
CA PHE A 76 -11.02 -11.18 -9.33
C PHE A 76 -9.54 -11.03 -9.73
N PHE A 77 -9.08 -11.87 -10.65
CA PHE A 77 -7.71 -11.90 -11.15
C PHE A 77 -7.69 -12.17 -12.66
N ALA A 78 -6.61 -11.76 -13.33
CA ALA A 78 -6.33 -12.22 -14.70
C ALA A 78 -6.13 -13.75 -14.68
N LEU A 79 -6.60 -14.46 -15.72
CA LEU A 79 -6.54 -15.93 -15.76
C LEU A 79 -5.12 -16.51 -15.53
N ASN A 80 -4.08 -15.82 -15.98
CA ASN A 80 -2.70 -16.28 -15.80
C ASN A 80 -2.15 -16.12 -14.36
N GLN A 81 -2.88 -15.42 -13.48
CA GLN A 81 -2.62 -15.33 -12.04
C GLN A 81 -3.39 -16.38 -11.24
N LEU A 82 -4.30 -17.10 -11.90
CA LEU A 82 -5.04 -18.21 -11.36
C LEU A 82 -4.41 -19.53 -11.84
N LYS A 83 -4.51 -20.55 -11.02
CA LYS A 83 -4.12 -21.92 -11.36
C LYS A 83 -5.33 -22.82 -11.15
N SER A 84 -5.59 -23.67 -12.14
CA SER A 84 -6.52 -24.80 -12.03
C SER A 84 -5.94 -25.82 -11.04
N VAL A 85 -6.70 -26.18 -10.02
CA VAL A 85 -6.24 -27.01 -8.90
C VAL A 85 -6.67 -28.46 -9.10
N GLU A 86 -5.70 -29.37 -9.05
CA GLU A 86 -5.92 -30.82 -9.09
C GLU A 86 -6.39 -31.37 -7.73
N VAL A 87 -6.94 -32.59 -7.71
CA VAL A 87 -7.52 -33.21 -6.49
C VAL A 87 -6.54 -33.20 -5.31
N ASP A 88 -5.29 -33.60 -5.55
CA ASP A 88 -4.25 -33.66 -4.51
C ASP A 88 -3.84 -32.27 -4.02
N GLU A 89 -3.84 -31.28 -4.92
CA GLU A 89 -3.54 -29.89 -4.58
C GLU A 89 -4.64 -29.27 -3.71
N LYS A 90 -5.90 -29.68 -3.90
CA LYS A 90 -7.01 -29.24 -3.05
C LYS A 90 -6.76 -29.63 -1.59
N LEU A 91 -6.29 -30.86 -1.34
CA LEU A 91 -6.02 -31.34 0.02
C LEU A 91 -4.98 -30.46 0.72
N ILE A 92 -3.90 -30.13 0.02
CA ILE A 92 -2.81 -29.30 0.56
C ILE A 92 -3.29 -27.86 0.79
N LEU A 93 -4.00 -27.27 -0.17
CA LEU A 93 -4.54 -25.92 -0.05
C LEU A 93 -5.52 -25.81 1.11
N MET A 94 -6.46 -26.75 1.23
CA MET A 94 -7.44 -26.76 2.32
C MET A 94 -6.79 -27.01 3.68
N THR A 95 -5.77 -27.86 3.74
CA THR A 95 -4.97 -28.05 4.96
C THR A 95 -4.31 -26.75 5.39
N GLY A 96 -3.62 -26.07 4.47
CA GLY A 96 -2.96 -24.79 4.74
C GLY A 96 -3.92 -23.67 5.12
N SER A 97 -5.02 -23.51 4.38
CA SER A 97 -6.04 -22.48 4.65
C SER A 97 -6.77 -22.71 5.98
N PHE A 98 -7.02 -23.97 6.35
CA PHE A 98 -7.60 -24.31 7.66
C PHE A 98 -6.63 -24.03 8.81
N LEU A 99 -5.36 -24.42 8.68
CA LEU A 99 -4.31 -24.13 9.67
C LEU A 99 -4.11 -22.62 9.89
N ARG A 100 -4.29 -21.82 8.84
CA ARG A 100 -4.26 -20.35 8.93
C ARG A 100 -5.48 -19.74 9.62
N GLY A 101 -6.60 -20.46 9.66
CA GLY A 101 -7.90 -19.94 10.07
C GLY A 101 -8.60 -19.08 9.00
N GLU A 102 -8.23 -19.21 7.73
CA GLU A 102 -8.97 -18.57 6.63
C GLU A 102 -10.30 -19.27 6.36
N ILE A 103 -10.31 -20.59 6.52
CA ILE A 103 -11.52 -21.41 6.51
C ILE A 103 -11.89 -21.71 7.95
N LYS A 104 -13.12 -21.38 8.35
CA LYS A 104 -13.54 -21.41 9.75
C LYS A 104 -14.03 -22.79 10.17
N THR A 105 -14.56 -23.57 9.23
CA THR A 105 -15.16 -24.87 9.54
C THR A 105 -14.58 -25.97 8.67
N ILE A 106 -14.52 -27.19 9.20
CA ILE A 106 -14.05 -28.34 8.43
C ILE A 106 -14.98 -28.68 7.26
N GLU A 107 -16.28 -28.36 7.40
CA GLU A 107 -17.26 -28.66 6.36
C GLU A 107 -17.11 -27.74 5.14
N GLU A 108 -16.80 -26.45 5.34
CA GLU A 108 -16.44 -25.53 4.24
C GLU A 108 -15.28 -26.08 3.40
N ALA A 109 -14.22 -26.57 4.06
CA ALA A 109 -13.08 -27.17 3.38
C ALA A 109 -13.46 -28.46 2.64
N ARG A 110 -14.31 -29.31 3.23
CA ARG A 110 -14.81 -30.53 2.57
C ARG A 110 -15.69 -30.23 1.36
N ILE A 111 -16.52 -29.20 1.41
CA ILE A 111 -17.31 -28.75 0.25
C ILE A 111 -16.37 -28.37 -0.90
N PHE A 112 -15.30 -27.64 -0.62
CA PHE A 112 -14.29 -27.31 -1.63
C PHE A 112 -13.63 -28.57 -2.21
N MET A 113 -13.29 -29.55 -1.37
CA MET A 113 -12.71 -30.83 -1.82
C MET A 113 -13.64 -31.60 -2.78
N ARG A 114 -14.95 -31.64 -2.50
CA ARG A 114 -15.98 -32.38 -3.28
C ARG A 114 -16.39 -31.70 -4.60
N SER A 115 -15.83 -30.54 -4.95
CA SER A 115 -16.16 -29.85 -6.21
C SER A 115 -15.61 -30.61 -7.43
N HIS A 116 -16.36 -31.58 -7.96
CA HIS A 116 -15.89 -32.48 -9.02
C HIS A 116 -16.03 -31.91 -10.45
N ASN A 117 -16.92 -30.96 -10.68
CA ASN A 117 -17.34 -30.62 -12.04
C ASN A 117 -16.52 -29.51 -12.72
N GLN A 118 -15.66 -28.81 -11.99
CA GLN A 118 -14.75 -27.80 -12.53
C GLN A 118 -13.50 -27.76 -11.66
N SER A 119 -12.31 -27.90 -12.25
CA SER A 119 -11.06 -27.69 -11.52
C SER A 119 -11.02 -26.24 -11.03
N PRO A 120 -11.14 -25.99 -9.71
CA PRO A 120 -11.34 -24.64 -9.20
C PRO A 120 -10.11 -23.79 -9.51
N LEU A 121 -10.36 -22.54 -9.88
CA LEU A 121 -9.31 -21.58 -10.16
C LEU A 121 -8.88 -20.91 -8.86
N VAL A 122 -7.62 -21.10 -8.46
CA VAL A 122 -7.09 -20.56 -7.21
C VAL A 122 -5.94 -19.62 -7.50
N CYS A 123 -5.92 -18.45 -6.86
CA CYS A 123 -4.84 -17.49 -7.04
C CYS A 123 -3.54 -18.02 -6.39
N ARG A 124 -2.40 -17.70 -7.00
CA ARG A 124 -1.08 -18.17 -6.56
C ARG A 124 -0.71 -17.80 -5.11
N VAL A 125 -1.36 -16.78 -4.54
CA VAL A 125 -1.18 -16.39 -3.14
C VAL A 125 -1.54 -17.54 -2.19
N HIS A 126 -2.65 -18.24 -2.43
CA HIS A 126 -3.10 -19.34 -1.56
C HIS A 126 -2.13 -20.52 -1.55
N PHE A 127 -1.45 -20.78 -2.66
CA PHE A 127 -0.38 -21.77 -2.71
C PHE A 127 0.76 -21.40 -1.77
N SER A 128 1.28 -20.17 -1.89
CA SER A 128 2.38 -19.70 -1.03
C SER A 128 2.00 -19.70 0.45
N VAL A 129 0.76 -19.32 0.75
CA VAL A 129 0.21 -19.32 2.11
C VAL A 129 0.15 -20.73 2.67
N ALA A 130 -0.41 -21.68 1.91
CA ALA A 130 -0.51 -23.06 2.36
C ALA A 130 0.87 -23.67 2.65
N ILE A 131 1.86 -23.40 1.80
CA ILE A 131 3.25 -23.83 2.01
C ILE A 131 3.80 -23.28 3.33
N VAL A 132 3.65 -21.97 3.57
CA VAL A 132 4.18 -21.31 4.78
C VAL A 132 3.55 -21.86 6.05
N GLU A 133 2.23 -22.06 6.07
CA GLU A 133 1.55 -22.56 7.27
C GLU A 133 1.89 -24.03 7.56
N ILE A 134 2.02 -24.85 6.51
CA ILE A 134 2.45 -26.24 6.69
C ILE A 134 3.91 -26.30 7.17
N PHE A 135 4.82 -25.49 6.60
CA PHE A 135 6.20 -25.38 7.06
C PHE A 135 6.28 -24.97 8.54
N LYS A 136 5.45 -24.03 8.96
CA LYS A 136 5.36 -23.58 10.35
C LYS A 136 4.94 -24.70 11.30
N ILE A 137 3.92 -25.48 10.96
CA ILE A 137 3.51 -26.65 11.79
C ILE A 137 4.61 -27.71 11.83
N LEU A 138 5.26 -27.97 10.69
CA LEU A 138 6.36 -28.93 10.58
C LEU A 138 7.66 -28.48 11.27
N GLY A 139 7.80 -27.18 11.58
CA GLY A 139 9.01 -26.61 12.17
C GLY A 139 10.20 -26.57 11.20
N ILE A 140 9.94 -26.45 9.89
CA ILE A 140 10.96 -26.42 8.84
C ILE A 140 10.94 -25.10 8.09
N LYS A 141 12.08 -24.77 7.44
CA LYS A 141 12.21 -23.57 6.59
C LYS A 141 12.27 -23.90 5.10
N HIS A 142 12.70 -25.12 4.76
CA HIS A 142 12.95 -25.56 3.40
C HIS A 142 12.33 -26.94 3.15
N VAL A 143 11.85 -27.16 1.92
CA VAL A 143 11.21 -28.45 1.54
C VAL A 143 12.18 -29.62 1.65
N GLN A 144 13.49 -29.39 1.48
CA GLN A 144 14.53 -30.41 1.62
C GLN A 144 14.61 -30.97 3.05
N ASP A 145 14.11 -30.25 4.05
CA ASP A 145 14.11 -30.67 5.45
C ASP A 145 12.86 -31.47 5.84
N ILE A 146 11.95 -31.75 4.91
CA ILE A 146 10.66 -32.43 5.19
C ILE A 146 10.83 -33.79 5.88
N TYR A 147 11.92 -34.51 5.60
CA TYR A 147 12.23 -35.81 6.22
C TYR A 147 12.90 -35.69 7.60
N LYS A 148 13.28 -34.46 8.01
CA LYS A 148 13.88 -34.17 9.32
C LYS A 148 12.87 -33.64 10.34
N CYS A 149 11.60 -33.52 9.96
CA CYS A 149 10.54 -32.99 10.82
C CYS A 149 10.37 -33.84 12.10
N PRO A 150 10.16 -33.21 13.26
CA PRO A 150 9.80 -33.94 14.47
C PRO A 150 8.51 -34.74 14.27
N MET A 151 8.49 -36.00 14.74
CA MET A 151 7.31 -36.87 14.62
C MET A 151 6.05 -36.29 15.26
N GLN A 152 6.20 -35.46 16.31
CA GLN A 152 5.08 -34.77 16.95
C GLN A 152 4.43 -33.74 16.03
N SER A 153 5.23 -32.94 15.30
CA SER A 153 4.75 -31.98 14.31
C SER A 153 4.02 -32.65 13.16
N ILE A 154 4.54 -33.79 12.68
CA ILE A 154 3.87 -34.59 11.64
C ILE A 154 2.52 -35.11 12.16
N LYS A 155 2.47 -35.65 13.39
CA LYS A 155 1.21 -36.09 14.00
C LYS A 155 0.19 -34.96 14.10
N GLN A 156 0.62 -33.78 14.52
CA GLN A 156 -0.25 -32.60 14.62
C GLN A 156 -0.83 -32.20 13.25
N LEU A 157 0.01 -32.15 12.21
CA LEU A 157 -0.44 -31.86 10.85
C LEU A 157 -1.46 -32.89 10.34
N MET A 158 -1.19 -34.18 10.58
CA MET A 158 -2.04 -35.26 10.12
C MET A 158 -3.44 -35.24 10.76
N LEU A 159 -3.61 -34.68 11.95
CA LEU A 159 -4.95 -34.49 12.53
C LEU A 159 -5.83 -33.64 11.60
N THR A 160 -5.31 -32.55 11.05
CA THR A 160 -6.05 -31.71 10.10
C THR A 160 -6.30 -32.44 8.78
N VAL A 161 -5.30 -33.16 8.26
CA VAL A 161 -5.41 -33.92 7.02
C VAL A 161 -6.51 -34.99 7.13
N HIS A 162 -6.54 -35.73 8.24
CA HIS A 162 -7.55 -36.77 8.46
C HIS A 162 -8.95 -36.22 8.74
N LEU A 163 -9.06 -34.98 9.24
CA LEU A 163 -10.35 -34.29 9.30
C LEU A 163 -10.87 -33.97 7.88
N LEU A 164 -10.00 -33.60 6.95
CA LEU A 164 -10.39 -33.28 5.56
C LEU A 164 -10.67 -34.52 4.72
N GLN A 165 -9.81 -35.53 4.84
CA GLN A 165 -9.88 -36.77 4.07
C GLN A 165 -9.65 -37.99 4.98
N PRO A 166 -10.71 -38.47 5.66
CA PRO A 166 -10.59 -39.56 6.61
C PRO A 166 -9.98 -40.83 5.98
N ASN A 167 -8.99 -41.40 6.66
CA ASN A 167 -8.44 -42.75 6.44
C ASN A 167 -7.91 -43.11 5.03
N SER A 168 -7.73 -42.13 4.14
CA SER A 168 -7.27 -42.40 2.76
C SER A 168 -5.85 -41.94 2.46
N VAL A 169 -5.24 -41.13 3.34
CA VAL A 169 -3.90 -40.58 3.12
C VAL A 169 -3.00 -40.92 4.31
N THR A 170 -1.92 -41.66 4.06
CA THR A 170 -0.92 -41.92 5.09
C THR A 170 -0.02 -40.69 5.30
N LYS A 171 0.71 -40.65 6.42
CA LYS A 171 1.69 -39.58 6.68
C LYS A 171 2.76 -39.49 5.59
N PHE A 172 3.15 -40.61 4.99
CA PHE A 172 4.19 -40.63 3.96
C PHE A 172 3.63 -40.06 2.66
N ASP A 173 2.44 -40.49 2.27
CA ASP A 173 1.76 -40.01 1.07
C ASP A 173 1.53 -38.51 1.13
N PHE A 174 1.02 -37.99 2.26
CA PHE A 174 0.79 -36.56 2.42
C PHE A 174 2.09 -35.74 2.32
N LEU A 175 3.17 -36.18 2.97
CA LEU A 175 4.44 -35.45 2.92
C LEU A 175 5.04 -35.49 1.51
N GLU A 176 4.91 -36.60 0.78
CA GLU A 176 5.37 -36.68 -0.60
C GLU A 176 4.54 -35.81 -1.53
N LEU A 177 3.20 -35.83 -1.40
CA LEU A 177 2.30 -34.90 -2.10
C LEU A 177 2.67 -33.45 -1.82
N PHE A 178 2.92 -33.10 -0.56
CA PHE A 178 3.34 -31.74 -0.18
C PHE A 178 4.70 -31.36 -0.76
N ARG A 179 5.68 -32.27 -0.77
CA ARG A 179 6.99 -32.07 -1.39
C ARG A 179 6.84 -31.77 -2.88
N LEU A 180 6.06 -32.57 -3.61
CA LEU A 180 5.79 -32.40 -5.03
C LEU A 180 5.04 -31.09 -5.31
N PHE A 181 4.05 -30.75 -4.49
CA PHE A 181 3.31 -29.49 -4.57
C PHE A 181 4.23 -28.28 -4.46
N VAL A 182 5.15 -28.27 -3.49
CA VAL A 182 6.12 -27.18 -3.32
C VAL A 182 7.03 -27.08 -4.54
N HIS A 183 7.57 -28.21 -5.03
CA HIS A 183 8.42 -28.22 -6.23
C HIS A 183 7.67 -27.72 -7.47
N ASN A 184 6.45 -28.21 -7.72
CA ASN A 184 5.62 -27.81 -8.85
C ASN A 184 5.22 -26.34 -8.75
N PHE A 185 4.91 -25.84 -7.55
CA PHE A 185 4.64 -24.43 -7.34
C PHE A 185 5.85 -23.58 -7.72
N TYR A 186 7.04 -23.88 -7.20
CA TYR A 186 8.23 -23.10 -7.51
C TYR A 186 8.74 -23.27 -8.96
N ALA A 187 8.49 -24.42 -9.60
CA ALA A 187 8.81 -24.63 -11.02
C ALA A 187 7.81 -23.94 -11.97
N SER A 188 6.54 -23.85 -11.58
CA SER A 188 5.47 -23.18 -12.36
C SER A 188 5.36 -21.67 -12.09
N VAL A 189 6.07 -21.17 -11.07
CA VAL A 189 6.48 -19.77 -11.04
C VAL A 189 7.52 -19.63 -12.14
N PRO A 190 7.20 -18.99 -13.28
CA PRO A 190 8.17 -18.85 -14.35
C PRO A 190 9.43 -18.24 -13.74
N ALA A 191 10.54 -18.98 -13.80
CA ALA A 191 11.88 -18.45 -13.55
C ALA A 191 11.94 -17.19 -14.40
N GLN A 192 12.01 -16.02 -13.77
CA GLN A 192 11.69 -14.72 -14.35
C GLN A 192 12.21 -14.56 -15.79
N VAL A 193 11.44 -15.03 -16.78
CA VAL A 193 11.53 -14.51 -18.12
C VAL A 193 10.83 -13.18 -17.99
N PRO A 194 11.50 -12.05 -18.30
CA PRO A 194 10.82 -10.78 -18.37
C PRO A 194 9.75 -10.91 -19.45
N VAL A 195 8.54 -11.32 -19.05
CA VAL A 195 7.34 -11.21 -19.87
C VAL A 195 7.09 -9.72 -19.92
N SER A 196 7.61 -9.11 -20.98
CA SER A 196 7.39 -7.71 -21.32
C SER A 196 5.88 -7.44 -21.27
N GLY A 197 5.42 -6.80 -20.20
CA GLY A 197 4.05 -6.32 -20.08
C GLY A 197 3.28 -6.70 -18.81
N GLN A 198 3.80 -7.51 -17.88
CA GLN A 198 3.07 -7.82 -16.64
C GLN A 198 3.91 -7.57 -15.38
N ASN A 199 3.55 -6.51 -14.67
CA ASN A 199 4.27 -5.96 -13.51
C ASN A 199 3.91 -6.65 -12.19
N SER A 200 3.73 -7.97 -12.14
CA SER A 200 3.54 -8.66 -10.85
C SER A 200 4.89 -8.82 -10.17
N ARG A 201 5.06 -8.17 -9.02
CA ARG A 201 6.29 -8.18 -8.21
C ARG A 201 6.00 -8.95 -6.92
N ASN A 202 7.03 -9.57 -6.32
CA ASN A 202 6.90 -10.24 -5.02
C ASN A 202 7.67 -9.47 -3.97
N CYS A 203 7.06 -9.25 -2.81
CA CYS A 203 7.77 -8.64 -1.69
C CYS A 203 8.89 -9.58 -1.24
N SER A 204 10.14 -9.11 -1.29
CA SER A 204 11.34 -9.85 -0.89
C SER A 204 11.39 -10.16 0.62
N LEU A 205 10.51 -9.56 1.43
CA LEU A 205 10.45 -9.78 2.89
C LEU A 205 9.40 -10.81 3.32
N CYS A 206 8.26 -10.88 2.63
CA CYS A 206 7.16 -11.79 3.00
C CYS A 206 6.62 -12.64 1.87
N PHE A 207 7.20 -12.50 0.68
CA PHE A 207 6.83 -13.22 -0.54
C PHE A 207 5.38 -13.00 -0.99
N LYS A 208 4.65 -12.04 -0.40
CA LYS A 208 3.33 -11.64 -0.87
C LYS A 208 3.44 -11.05 -2.28
N PHE A 209 2.58 -11.54 -3.16
CA PHE A 209 2.39 -11.02 -4.51
C PHE A 209 1.61 -9.70 -4.43
N GLY A 210 1.95 -8.78 -5.33
CA GLY A 210 1.28 -7.49 -5.44
C GLY A 210 1.54 -6.84 -6.79
N ASN A 211 0.64 -5.93 -7.16
CA ASN A 211 0.80 -5.03 -8.29
C ASN A 211 1.77 -3.88 -7.94
N GLN A 212 2.07 -3.02 -8.91
CA GLN A 212 2.91 -1.83 -8.71
C GLN A 212 2.38 -0.86 -7.65
N GLU A 213 1.09 -0.94 -7.32
CA GLU A 213 0.47 -0.09 -6.30
C GLU A 213 0.59 -0.64 -4.89
N SER A 214 0.84 -1.94 -4.74
CA SER A 214 0.96 -2.63 -3.44
C SER A 214 2.41 -2.97 -3.10
N ILE A 215 3.29 -2.98 -4.11
CA ILE A 215 4.71 -3.34 -3.98
C ILE A 215 5.60 -2.29 -4.63
N VAL A 216 6.45 -1.70 -3.81
CA VAL A 216 7.45 -0.70 -4.19
C VAL A 216 8.75 -1.41 -4.53
N GLU A 217 9.36 -1.03 -5.63
CA GLU A 217 10.73 -1.44 -5.94
C GLU A 217 11.69 -0.71 -5.02
N PHE A 218 12.65 -1.44 -4.46
CA PHE A 218 13.74 -0.77 -3.76
C PHE A 218 14.41 0.20 -4.73
N GLY A 219 14.59 1.45 -4.30
CA GLY A 219 15.34 2.40 -5.11
C GLY A 219 16.85 2.15 -5.02
N PRO A 220 17.70 3.20 -4.96
CA PRO A 220 19.15 3.02 -4.81
C PRO A 220 19.46 2.14 -3.60
N ALA A 221 20.68 1.60 -3.55
CA ALA A 221 21.20 0.75 -2.45
C ALA A 221 20.93 1.30 -1.03
N ILE A 222 20.67 2.60 -0.92
CA ILE A 222 20.29 3.24 0.34
C ILE A 222 18.92 2.81 0.89
N ASP A 223 17.94 2.57 0.03
CA ASP A 223 16.60 2.13 0.45
C ASP A 223 16.68 0.69 0.97
N GLU A 224 17.50 -0.14 0.33
CA GLU A 224 17.78 -1.50 0.77
C GLU A 224 18.38 -1.51 2.18
N LEU A 225 19.39 -0.67 2.39
CA LEU A 225 20.00 -0.50 3.71
C LEU A 225 18.97 -0.05 4.74
N LEU A 226 18.21 1.02 4.47
CA LEU A 226 17.21 1.53 5.41
C LEU A 226 16.14 0.48 5.74
N MET A 227 15.68 -0.30 4.76
CA MET A 227 14.73 -1.35 5.06
C MET A 227 15.33 -2.45 5.93
N MET A 228 16.57 -2.88 5.66
CA MET A 228 17.20 -3.93 6.44
C MET A 228 17.50 -3.46 7.87
N VAL A 229 17.94 -2.22 8.04
CA VAL A 229 18.10 -1.59 9.36
C VAL A 229 16.77 -1.62 10.12
N GLY A 230 15.67 -1.17 9.48
CA GLY A 230 14.35 -1.20 10.09
C GLY A 230 13.88 -2.61 10.45
N TRP A 231 14.14 -3.60 9.59
CA TRP A 231 13.76 -4.99 9.79
C TRP A 231 14.52 -5.65 10.95
N VAL A 232 15.82 -5.36 11.09
CA VAL A 232 16.64 -5.76 12.25
C VAL A 232 16.11 -5.10 13.52
N LEU A 233 15.82 -3.80 13.50
CA LEU A 233 15.29 -3.07 14.67
C LEU A 233 13.89 -3.53 15.10
N LEU A 234 13.13 -4.15 14.19
CA LEU A 234 11.86 -4.83 14.48
C LEU A 234 12.04 -6.28 14.96
N ASN A 235 13.28 -6.75 15.11
CA ASN A 235 13.63 -8.14 15.44
C ASN A 235 13.01 -9.15 14.46
N LYS A 236 12.91 -8.79 13.18
CA LYS A 236 12.35 -9.67 12.12
C LYS A 236 13.41 -10.43 11.33
N CYS A 237 14.67 -9.98 11.39
CA CYS A 237 15.82 -10.73 10.90
C CYS A 237 17.07 -10.43 11.73
N GLY A 238 18.08 -11.30 11.63
CA GLY A 238 19.40 -11.07 12.21
C GLY A 238 20.33 -10.24 11.32
N ILE A 239 21.42 -9.72 11.89
CA ILE A 239 22.44 -8.93 11.15
C ILE A 239 23.02 -9.69 9.95
N ASN A 240 23.28 -10.99 10.10
CA ASN A 240 23.87 -11.80 9.01
C ASN A 240 22.88 -12.02 7.85
N GLU A 241 21.60 -12.23 8.17
CA GLU A 241 20.53 -12.35 7.16
C GLU A 241 20.35 -11.03 6.41
N ALA A 242 20.36 -9.90 7.14
CA ALA A 242 20.32 -8.57 6.55
C ALA A 242 21.53 -8.29 5.64
N LYS A 243 22.75 -8.67 6.04
CA LYS A 243 23.94 -8.56 5.18
C LYS A 243 23.80 -9.36 3.91
N HIS A 244 23.38 -10.62 4.02
CA HIS A 244 23.16 -11.49 2.87
C HIS A 244 22.11 -10.89 1.91
N PHE A 245 21.05 -10.30 2.46
CA PHE A 245 20.04 -9.58 1.68
C PHE A 245 20.65 -8.39 0.93
N LEU A 246 21.46 -7.56 1.58
CA LEU A 246 22.10 -6.39 0.95
C LEU A 246 23.10 -6.77 -0.15
N THR A 247 23.77 -7.92 -0.05
CA THR A 247 24.71 -8.39 -1.07
C THR A 247 24.06 -9.07 -2.27
N SER A 248 22.76 -9.38 -2.19
CA SER A 248 22.03 -10.02 -3.30
C SER A 248 21.89 -9.07 -4.49
N THR A 249 22.19 -9.56 -5.69
CA THR A 249 22.11 -8.80 -6.96
C THR A 249 20.70 -8.81 -7.58
N HIS A 250 19.77 -9.59 -7.02
CA HIS A 250 18.43 -9.68 -7.57
C HIS A 250 17.64 -8.40 -7.30
N PRO A 251 16.80 -7.94 -8.26
CA PRO A 251 15.86 -6.86 -8.03
C PRO A 251 14.99 -7.16 -6.82
N LYS A 252 14.96 -6.22 -5.89
CA LYS A 252 14.26 -6.38 -4.63
C LYS A 252 12.98 -5.54 -4.68
N PHE A 253 11.92 -6.07 -4.10
CA PHE A 253 10.67 -5.33 -3.97
C PHE A 253 10.11 -5.47 -2.56
N VAL A 254 9.35 -4.50 -2.08
CA VAL A 254 8.73 -4.56 -0.76
C VAL A 254 7.28 -4.13 -0.82
N CYS A 255 6.40 -4.88 -0.17
CA CYS A 255 5.04 -4.42 0.00
C CYS A 255 4.99 -3.18 0.88
N ILE A 256 4.05 -2.29 0.58
CA ILE A 256 3.92 -1.02 1.29
C ILE A 256 3.69 -1.21 2.79
N ALA A 257 3.01 -2.28 3.17
CA ALA A 257 2.80 -2.60 4.58
C ALA A 257 4.13 -2.74 5.36
N HIS A 258 5.15 -3.36 4.77
CA HIS A 258 6.47 -3.46 5.42
C HIS A 258 7.23 -2.14 5.39
N PHE A 259 7.09 -1.39 4.30
CA PHE A 259 7.66 -0.06 4.24
C PHE A 259 7.11 0.83 5.36
N GLN A 260 5.79 0.88 5.53
CA GLN A 260 5.11 1.65 6.57
C GLN A 260 5.50 1.20 7.98
N GLN A 261 5.62 -0.11 8.22
CA GLN A 261 6.10 -0.63 9.51
C GLN A 261 7.51 -0.11 9.84
N ILE A 262 8.40 -0.08 8.85
CA ILE A 262 9.76 0.44 9.01
C ILE A 262 9.76 1.96 9.20
N GLU A 263 8.94 2.70 8.45
CA GLU A 263 8.77 4.13 8.64
C GLU A 263 8.32 4.47 10.07
N ILE A 264 7.28 3.79 10.57
CA ILE A 264 6.77 3.97 11.93
C ILE A 264 7.88 3.66 12.95
N LYS A 265 8.65 2.59 12.74
CA LYS A 265 9.76 2.22 13.62
C LYS A 265 10.82 3.32 13.67
N PHE A 266 11.18 3.88 12.52
CA PHE A 266 12.14 4.99 12.47
C PHE A 266 11.60 6.24 13.13
N LEU A 267 10.35 6.63 12.89
CA LEU A 267 9.75 7.78 13.56
C LEU A 267 9.75 7.63 15.09
N GLY A 268 9.47 6.43 15.59
CA GLY A 268 9.55 6.14 17.03
C GLY A 268 10.96 6.26 17.60
N ILE A 269 11.98 5.82 16.84
CA ILE A 269 13.39 6.00 17.21
C ILE A 269 13.77 7.48 17.22
N LEU A 270 13.37 8.24 16.19
CA LEU A 270 13.67 9.67 16.08
C LEU A 270 13.03 10.52 17.18
N ALA A 271 11.98 10.03 17.83
CA ALA A 271 11.37 10.67 18.99
C ALA A 271 12.17 10.48 20.28
N SER A 272 13.15 9.56 20.32
CA SER A 272 13.96 9.25 21.49
C SER A 272 15.44 9.53 21.24
N PRO A 273 16.06 10.49 21.96
CA PRO A 273 17.47 10.85 21.74
C PRO A 273 18.43 9.68 22.02
N PHE A 274 18.06 8.75 22.91
CA PHE A 274 18.88 7.56 23.23
C PHE A 274 18.73 6.42 22.20
N ALA A 275 17.66 6.41 21.41
CA ALA A 275 17.42 5.35 20.43
C ALA A 275 18.25 5.54 19.15
N MET A 276 18.78 6.74 18.92
CA MET A 276 19.64 7.04 17.77
C MET A 276 20.94 6.23 17.82
N GLU A 277 21.56 6.08 18.99
CA GLU A 277 22.78 5.29 19.15
C GLU A 277 22.59 3.83 18.72
N THR A 278 21.45 3.24 19.08
CA THR A 278 21.10 1.86 18.66
C THR A 278 20.94 1.76 17.15
N LEU A 279 20.24 2.73 16.53
CA LEU A 279 20.06 2.80 15.09
C LEU A 279 21.39 2.91 14.34
N MET A 280 22.27 3.82 14.79
CA MET A 280 23.59 4.01 14.18
C MET A 280 24.48 2.78 14.38
N GLY A 281 24.37 2.11 15.54
CA GLY A 281 25.02 0.82 15.80
C GLY A 281 24.61 -0.26 14.81
N VAL A 282 23.32 -0.40 14.50
CA VAL A 282 22.82 -1.35 13.48
C VAL A 282 23.36 -0.99 12.09
N ILE A 283 23.36 0.29 11.71
CA ILE A 283 23.90 0.75 10.41
C ILE A 283 25.39 0.38 10.28
N ALA A 284 26.18 0.63 11.33
CA ALA A 284 27.60 0.28 11.36
C ALA A 284 27.81 -1.24 11.28
N LEU A 285 27.02 -2.03 12.01
CA LEU A 285 27.07 -3.50 11.96
C LEU A 285 26.75 -4.06 10.57
N LEU A 286 25.88 -3.41 9.80
CA LEU A 286 25.58 -3.76 8.41
C LEU A 286 26.66 -3.30 7.42
N GLY A 287 27.75 -2.67 7.90
CA GLY A 287 28.91 -2.29 7.10
C GLY A 287 28.78 -0.94 6.39
N ALA A 288 27.76 -0.15 6.70
CA ALA A 288 27.57 1.17 6.13
C ALA A 288 28.23 2.25 7.00
N LYS A 289 28.99 3.14 6.38
CA LYS A 289 29.44 4.38 7.00
C LYS A 289 28.40 5.47 6.72
N MET A 290 27.68 5.86 7.76
CA MET A 290 26.65 6.90 7.68
C MET A 290 26.68 7.70 8.97
N THR A 291 26.58 9.02 8.87
CA THR A 291 26.38 9.92 10.00
C THR A 291 24.90 10.09 10.32
N GLU A 292 24.56 10.57 11.51
CA GLU A 292 23.16 10.84 11.87
C GLU A 292 22.48 11.84 10.90
N THR A 293 23.21 12.89 10.51
CA THR A 293 22.68 13.91 9.59
C THR A 293 22.39 13.32 8.20
N GLU A 294 23.27 12.45 7.70
CA GLU A 294 23.04 11.73 6.45
C GLU A 294 21.86 10.76 6.57
N PHE A 295 21.71 10.07 7.71
CA PHE A 295 20.56 9.23 7.97
C PHE A 295 19.26 10.04 7.87
N PHE A 296 19.16 11.19 8.56
CA PHE A 296 17.97 12.04 8.51
C PHE A 296 17.60 12.47 7.09
N TYR A 297 18.60 12.89 6.31
CA TYR A 297 18.39 13.28 4.92
C TYR A 297 17.87 12.10 4.07
N LYS A 298 18.53 10.93 4.18
CA LYS A 298 18.16 9.73 3.43
C LYS A 298 16.80 9.18 3.86
N PHE A 299 16.52 9.18 5.16
CA PHE A 299 15.23 8.75 5.71
C PHE A 299 14.09 9.67 5.27
N THR A 300 14.32 10.98 5.18
CA THR A 300 13.32 11.92 4.65
C THR A 300 12.99 11.60 3.19
N ASN A 301 13.99 11.33 2.37
CA ASN A 301 13.79 10.91 0.98
C ASN A 301 13.10 9.55 0.86
N PHE A 302 13.48 8.60 1.71
CA PHE A 302 12.87 7.28 1.83
C PHE A 302 11.37 7.41 2.15
N LYS A 303 11.01 8.18 3.18
CA LYS A 303 9.62 8.45 3.56
C LYS A 303 8.78 9.00 2.40
N ASN A 304 9.35 9.89 1.59
CA ASN A 304 8.63 10.51 0.48
C ASN A 304 8.33 9.56 -0.70
N ARG A 305 8.95 8.38 -0.74
CA ARG A 305 8.80 7.42 -1.86
C ARG A 305 7.60 6.51 -1.76
N THR A 306 7.05 6.27 -0.57
CA THR A 306 5.87 5.39 -0.49
C THR A 306 4.72 5.95 -1.26
N GLY A 307 4.50 7.26 -1.27
CA GLY A 307 3.38 7.89 -1.95
C GLY A 307 1.99 7.37 -1.54
N VAL A 308 1.87 6.29 -0.74
CA VAL A 308 0.68 5.47 -0.51
C VAL A 308 -0.16 6.09 0.58
N CYS A 309 -1.33 6.54 0.14
CA CYS A 309 -2.39 7.05 0.98
C CYS A 309 -3.02 5.92 1.79
N ASN A 310 -3.46 6.23 3.00
CA ASN A 310 -4.36 5.39 3.80
C ASN A 310 -5.82 5.48 3.34
N SER A 311 -6.11 5.74 2.05
CA SER A 311 -7.48 5.82 1.54
C SER A 311 -7.80 4.63 0.64
N THR A 312 -8.51 3.66 1.19
CA THR A 312 -9.24 2.65 0.40
C THR A 312 -10.19 3.36 -0.56
N ASN A 313 -10.16 2.95 -1.84
CA ASN A 313 -10.97 3.41 -2.97
C ASN A 313 -10.38 4.59 -3.76
N LEU A 314 -9.61 4.26 -4.81
CA LEU A 314 -9.82 4.68 -6.21
C LEU A 314 -8.60 4.28 -7.06
N VAL A 315 -8.87 3.69 -8.23
CA VAL A 315 -7.91 3.12 -9.19
C VAL A 315 -6.96 4.19 -9.79
N PRO A 316 -5.63 3.99 -9.83
CA PRO A 316 -4.69 4.85 -10.55
C PRO A 316 -4.24 4.32 -11.93
N ARG A 317 -4.09 5.25 -12.88
CA ARG A 317 -3.44 5.05 -14.19
C ARG A 317 -1.91 5.10 -14.07
N GLN A 318 -1.29 4.34 -14.96
CA GLN A 318 0.14 4.06 -15.13
C GLN A 318 1.06 5.29 -15.17
N CYS A 319 2.18 5.19 -14.44
CA CYS A 319 3.33 6.09 -14.56
C CYS A 319 4.56 5.25 -14.88
N SER A 320 4.98 5.24 -16.15
CA SER A 320 6.27 4.70 -16.59
C SER A 320 7.20 5.87 -16.89
N GLN A 321 8.35 5.90 -16.20
CA GLN A 321 9.43 6.84 -16.48
C GLN A 321 10.14 6.40 -17.77
N VAL A 322 9.80 7.09 -18.87
CA VAL A 322 10.69 7.28 -20.01
C VAL A 322 11.14 8.74 -19.96
N SER A 323 12.44 8.97 -20.11
CA SER A 323 13.03 10.30 -20.33
C SER A 323 12.15 11.16 -21.25
N PRO A 324 11.77 12.40 -20.86
CA PRO A 324 10.84 13.20 -21.65
C PRO A 324 11.56 13.76 -22.88
N GLN A 325 11.49 13.03 -23.99
CA GLN A 325 11.38 13.71 -25.27
C GLN A 325 10.02 14.43 -25.29
N ILE A 326 10.07 15.76 -25.24
CA ILE A 326 8.92 16.65 -25.25
C ILE A 326 8.18 16.47 -26.58
N ARG A 327 7.25 15.51 -26.63
CA ARG A 327 6.19 15.50 -27.63
C ARG A 327 5.19 16.57 -27.22
N LYS A 328 5.19 17.68 -27.97
CA LYS A 328 4.24 18.78 -27.83
C LYS A 328 2.84 18.28 -28.19
N HIS A 329 2.17 17.60 -27.27
CA HIS A 329 0.72 17.53 -27.31
C HIS A 329 0.19 18.95 -27.08
N PRO A 330 -0.86 19.40 -27.80
CA PRO A 330 -1.49 20.68 -27.54
C PRO A 330 -1.90 20.70 -26.07
N LEU A 331 -1.26 21.59 -25.31
CA LEU A 331 -1.42 21.70 -23.88
C LEU A 331 -2.89 22.04 -23.60
N GLY A 332 -3.65 21.06 -23.12
CA GLY A 332 -5.08 21.21 -22.86
C GLY A 332 -5.35 22.37 -21.89
N ARG A 333 -6.48 23.05 -22.08
CA ARG A 333 -6.96 24.11 -21.17
C ARG A 333 -7.03 23.60 -19.73
N GLN A 334 -6.57 24.42 -18.77
CA GLN A 334 -6.58 24.11 -17.33
C GLN A 334 -7.44 25.11 -16.58
N VAL A 335 -7.91 24.74 -15.39
CA VAL A 335 -8.76 25.60 -14.53
C VAL A 335 -7.98 26.05 -13.30
N CYS A 336 -7.99 27.35 -12.99
CA CYS A 336 -7.37 27.87 -11.79
C CYS A 336 -8.15 27.45 -10.53
N ALA A 337 -7.48 26.83 -9.58
CA ALA A 337 -8.09 26.42 -8.31
C ALA A 337 -8.58 27.61 -7.46
N VAL A 338 -8.03 28.81 -7.66
CA VAL A 338 -8.37 30.00 -6.86
C VAL A 338 -9.54 30.77 -7.48
N CYS A 339 -9.43 31.17 -8.75
CA CYS A 339 -10.44 31.98 -9.42
C CYS A 339 -11.33 31.24 -10.42
N PHE A 340 -11.12 29.94 -10.63
CA PHE A 340 -11.86 29.10 -11.57
C PHE A 340 -11.81 29.55 -13.04
N LYS A 341 -10.95 30.52 -13.37
CA LYS A 341 -10.70 30.91 -14.77
C LYS A 341 -10.04 29.74 -15.51
N ILE A 342 -10.55 29.46 -16.70
CA ILE A 342 -9.97 28.49 -17.63
C ILE A 342 -8.93 29.24 -18.48
N ASP A 343 -7.70 28.73 -18.53
CA ASP A 343 -6.62 29.33 -19.31
C ASP A 343 -5.76 28.27 -20.00
N ASP A 344 -4.88 28.71 -20.89
CA ASP A 344 -3.86 27.86 -21.51
C ASP A 344 -2.89 27.33 -20.45
N ALA A 345 -2.46 26.06 -20.55
CA ALA A 345 -1.57 25.48 -19.55
C ALA A 345 -0.23 26.23 -19.42
N THR A 346 0.20 26.97 -20.45
CA THR A 346 1.40 27.82 -20.40
C THR A 346 1.27 29.01 -19.46
N ARG A 347 0.04 29.41 -19.11
CA ARG A 347 -0.28 30.53 -18.20
C ARG A 347 -0.62 30.05 -16.77
N MET A 348 -0.44 28.76 -16.52
CA MET A 348 -0.84 28.08 -15.30
C MET A 348 0.37 27.42 -14.66
N ASP A 349 0.55 27.66 -13.36
CA ASP A 349 1.52 26.95 -12.55
C ASP A 349 0.88 25.68 -11.99
N ALA A 350 1.57 24.58 -12.19
CA ALA A 350 1.19 23.31 -11.61
C ALA A 350 1.80 23.17 -10.22
N ILE A 351 0.93 23.06 -9.21
CA ILE A 351 1.33 22.92 -7.82
C ILE A 351 1.20 21.44 -7.46
N HIS A 352 2.35 20.82 -7.23
CA HIS A 352 2.45 19.37 -7.08
C HIS A 352 2.62 18.95 -5.63
N SER A 353 3.46 19.67 -4.89
CA SER A 353 3.84 19.27 -3.54
C SER A 353 2.90 19.85 -2.49
N LYS A 354 2.85 19.20 -1.32
CA LYS A 354 2.11 19.72 -0.17
C LYS A 354 2.66 21.09 0.24
N GLU A 355 3.97 21.23 0.24
CA GLU A 355 4.72 22.43 0.60
C GLU A 355 4.34 23.61 -0.29
N GLU A 356 4.32 23.42 -1.60
CA GLU A 356 3.91 24.47 -2.53
C GLU A 356 2.44 24.88 -2.32
N LYS A 357 1.55 23.91 -2.03
CA LYS A 357 0.15 24.21 -1.70
C LYS A 357 0.02 25.05 -0.44
N ILE A 358 0.78 24.73 0.63
CA ILE A 358 0.80 25.51 1.88
C ILE A 358 1.10 26.97 1.53
N ILE A 359 2.18 27.21 0.79
CA ILE A 359 2.63 28.56 0.47
C ILE A 359 1.59 29.33 -0.34
N VAL A 360 1.08 28.75 -1.44
CA VAL A 360 0.12 29.47 -2.28
C VAL A 360 -1.18 29.74 -1.53
N LEU A 361 -1.70 28.75 -0.81
CA LEU A 361 -2.98 28.90 -0.11
C LEU A 361 -2.87 29.84 1.10
N THR A 362 -1.74 29.84 1.83
CA THR A 362 -1.46 30.86 2.85
C THR A 362 -1.46 32.26 2.25
N GLY A 363 -0.77 32.47 1.13
CA GLY A 363 -0.78 33.77 0.46
C GLY A 363 -2.16 34.19 -0.06
N CYS A 364 -2.94 33.27 -0.62
CA CYS A 364 -4.31 33.53 -1.07
C CYS A 364 -5.27 33.85 0.08
N LEU A 365 -5.11 33.22 1.24
CA LEU A 365 -5.86 33.53 2.46
C LEU A 365 -5.48 34.91 3.01
N LEU A 366 -4.19 35.25 3.07
CA LEU A 366 -3.70 36.57 3.48
C LEU A 366 -4.21 37.69 2.55
N ASN A 367 -4.34 37.40 1.25
CA ASN A 367 -4.92 38.32 0.26
C ASN A 367 -6.46 38.39 0.34
N GLY A 368 -7.12 37.48 1.06
CA GLY A 368 -8.59 37.39 1.09
C GLY A 368 -9.23 36.88 -0.21
N THR A 369 -8.44 36.55 -1.23
CA THR A 369 -8.90 35.89 -2.47
C THR A 369 -9.50 34.50 -2.20
N LEU A 370 -9.04 33.85 -1.14
CA LEU A 370 -9.61 32.60 -0.64
C LEU A 370 -10.25 32.84 0.73
N LYS A 371 -11.48 32.37 0.90
CA LYS A 371 -12.15 32.36 2.22
C LYS A 371 -11.86 31.04 2.94
N ASN A 372 -11.75 31.09 4.27
CA ASN A 372 -11.45 29.91 5.12
C ASN A 372 -12.33 28.68 4.78
N SER A 373 -13.63 28.89 4.56
CA SER A 373 -14.59 27.82 4.24
C SER A 373 -14.31 27.08 2.93
N LYS A 374 -13.61 27.71 1.97
CA LYS A 374 -13.22 27.08 0.69
C LYS A 374 -11.82 26.48 0.72
N SER A 375 -10.98 26.89 1.67
CA SER A 375 -9.59 26.41 1.77
C SER A 375 -9.48 24.94 2.16
N SER A 376 -10.40 24.43 2.99
CA SER A 376 -10.45 23.02 3.40
C SER A 376 -10.68 22.04 2.24
N VAL A 377 -11.35 22.49 1.17
CA VAL A 377 -11.60 21.68 -0.03
C VAL A 377 -10.29 21.40 -0.78
N TYR A 378 -9.39 22.38 -0.82
CA TYR A 378 -8.08 22.26 -1.47
C TYR A 378 -7.00 21.67 -0.56
N PHE A 379 -7.15 21.86 0.75
CA PHE A 379 -6.26 21.36 1.78
C PHE A 379 -6.76 20.11 2.49
N ASN A 380 -7.62 19.29 1.86
CA ASN A 380 -7.97 18.02 2.45
C ASN A 380 -6.67 17.18 2.59
N PRO A 381 -6.20 16.87 3.82
CA PRO A 381 -4.96 16.13 4.02
C PRO A 381 -4.98 14.72 3.39
N THR A 382 -6.19 14.21 3.11
CA THR A 382 -6.38 12.94 2.40
C THR A 382 -6.27 13.08 0.87
N ASN A 383 -6.36 14.30 0.32
CA ASN A 383 -6.35 14.59 -1.12
C ASN A 383 -5.10 15.36 -1.59
N ILE A 384 -3.98 15.18 -0.87
CA ILE A 384 -2.69 15.82 -1.18
C ILE A 384 -2.17 15.44 -2.59
N ARG A 385 -2.65 14.34 -3.18
CA ARG A 385 -2.23 13.87 -4.52
C ARG A 385 -2.84 14.65 -5.70
N ASN A 386 -3.88 15.46 -5.50
CA ASN A 386 -4.43 16.23 -6.61
C ASN A 386 -3.49 17.38 -6.97
N ARG A 387 -2.79 17.25 -8.10
CA ARG A 387 -2.15 18.38 -8.78
C ARG A 387 -3.21 19.47 -8.95
N ILE A 388 -2.95 20.65 -8.42
CA ILE A 388 -3.81 21.81 -8.68
C ILE A 388 -3.10 22.73 -9.65
N HIS A 389 -3.88 23.38 -10.50
CA HIS A 389 -3.39 24.39 -11.42
C HIS A 389 -3.80 25.75 -10.88
N ILE A 390 -2.85 26.69 -10.81
CA ILE A 390 -3.09 28.05 -10.33
C ILE A 390 -2.59 29.01 -11.41
N CYS A 391 -3.36 30.04 -11.76
CA CYS A 391 -2.85 31.00 -12.74
C CYS A 391 -1.66 31.77 -12.16
N ARG A 392 -0.72 32.15 -13.01
CA ARG A 392 0.51 32.86 -12.58
C ARG A 392 0.23 34.13 -11.78
N GLU A 393 -0.90 34.78 -12.05
CA GLU A 393 -1.37 35.96 -11.30
C GLU A 393 -1.60 35.60 -9.81
N HIS A 394 -2.38 34.56 -9.50
CA HIS A 394 -2.61 34.14 -8.11
C HIS A 394 -1.36 33.58 -7.44
N ALA A 395 -0.50 32.87 -8.18
CA ALA A 395 0.77 32.40 -7.64
C ALA A 395 1.69 33.57 -7.25
N GLY A 396 1.79 34.59 -8.12
CA GLY A 396 2.53 35.82 -7.86
C GLY A 396 1.91 36.65 -6.72
N ASP A 397 0.59 36.79 -6.68
CA ASP A 397 -0.12 37.46 -5.60
C ASP A 397 0.13 36.81 -4.25
N ALA A 398 0.08 35.47 -4.18
CA ALA A 398 0.35 34.76 -2.95
C ALA A 398 1.73 35.10 -2.37
N VAL A 399 2.77 35.12 -3.21
CA VAL A 399 4.13 35.52 -2.79
C VAL A 399 4.15 36.99 -2.35
N ARG A 400 3.56 37.89 -3.13
CA ARG A 400 3.52 39.33 -2.81
C ARG A 400 2.83 39.63 -1.48
N TYR A 401 1.76 38.91 -1.16
CA TYR A 401 1.05 39.09 0.10
C TYR A 401 1.83 38.53 1.30
N ILE A 402 2.52 37.40 1.14
CA ILE A 402 3.41 36.91 2.18
C ILE A 402 4.54 37.92 2.42
N TYR A 403 5.17 38.46 1.37
CA TYR A 403 6.17 39.54 1.48
C TYR A 403 5.62 40.77 2.19
N LYS A 404 4.40 41.21 1.84
CA LYS A 404 3.75 42.36 2.47
C LYS A 404 3.54 42.16 3.97
N VAL A 405 3.07 40.98 4.39
CA VAL A 405 2.85 40.68 5.82
C VAL A 405 4.19 40.56 6.56
N LEU A 406 5.19 39.93 5.94
CA LEU A 406 6.54 39.80 6.49
C LEU A 406 7.36 41.10 6.46
N LYS A 407 6.86 42.13 5.77
CA LYS A 407 7.54 43.41 5.51
C LYS A 407 8.93 43.23 4.88
N ILE A 408 9.03 42.33 3.91
CA ILE A 408 10.26 42.10 3.13
C ILE A 408 10.02 42.40 1.65
N GLU A 409 11.06 42.88 0.97
CA GLU A 409 11.01 43.16 -0.47
C GLU A 409 11.56 42.00 -1.32
N LYS A 410 12.46 41.22 -0.75
CA LYS A 410 13.17 40.11 -1.42
C LYS A 410 13.29 38.93 -0.47
N ILE A 411 13.39 37.73 -1.04
CA ILE A 411 13.50 36.48 -0.27
C ILE A 411 14.75 36.45 0.62
N ASP A 412 15.82 37.13 0.21
CA ASP A 412 17.07 37.19 0.99
C ASP A 412 16.92 37.94 2.32
N ASN A 413 15.88 38.78 2.44
CA ASN A 413 15.58 39.52 3.65
C ASN A 413 14.74 38.71 4.66
N LEU A 414 14.46 37.42 4.39
CA LEU A 414 13.60 36.59 5.23
C LEU A 414 14.14 36.45 6.66
N ALA A 415 15.46 36.50 6.86
CA ALA A 415 16.09 36.48 8.19
C ALA A 415 15.85 37.78 9.00
N ALA A 416 15.47 38.88 8.33
CA ALA A 416 15.26 40.19 8.95
C ALA A 416 13.79 40.44 9.36
N CYS A 417 12.87 39.51 9.11
CA CYS A 417 11.47 39.62 9.50
C CYS A 417 11.32 39.74 11.02
N PHE A 418 10.37 40.56 11.48
CA PHE A 418 10.04 40.63 12.90
C PHE A 418 9.20 39.42 13.36
N PRO A 419 9.35 38.94 14.61
CA PRO A 419 8.58 37.79 15.11
C PRO A 419 7.06 37.95 15.02
N VAL A 420 6.54 39.16 15.26
CA VAL A 420 5.09 39.44 15.15
C VAL A 420 4.57 39.24 13.73
N ASP A 421 5.38 39.57 12.72
CA ASP A 421 5.01 39.45 11.31
C ASP A 421 5.05 37.98 10.87
N VAL A 422 6.04 37.21 11.33
CA VAL A 422 6.10 35.75 11.14
C VAL A 422 4.90 35.06 11.80
N ALA A 423 4.57 35.42 13.05
CA ALA A 423 3.43 34.86 13.77
C ALA A 423 2.10 35.09 13.03
N ASN A 424 1.91 36.25 12.37
CA ASN A 424 0.72 36.54 11.57
C ASN A 424 0.60 35.61 10.35
N VAL A 425 1.71 35.31 9.67
CA VAL A 425 1.73 34.34 8.56
C VAL A 425 1.46 32.93 9.09
N MET A 426 2.11 32.54 10.18
CA MET A 426 1.96 31.21 10.77
C MET A 426 0.53 30.94 11.24
N LYS A 427 -0.11 31.90 11.91
CA LYS A 427 -1.52 31.81 12.32
C LYS A 427 -2.45 31.51 11.13
N THR A 428 -2.10 32.02 9.95
CA THR A 428 -2.85 31.74 8.71
C THR A 428 -2.51 30.36 8.13
N ALA A 429 -1.24 29.98 8.14
CA ALA A 429 -0.79 28.66 7.68
C ALA A 429 -1.34 27.51 8.55
N GLU A 430 -1.49 27.74 9.86
CA GLU A 430 -2.05 26.79 10.83
C GLU A 430 -3.50 26.40 10.53
N VAL A 431 -4.27 27.28 9.89
CA VAL A 431 -5.64 26.96 9.42
C VAL A 431 -5.61 25.85 8.36
N LEU A 432 -4.51 25.74 7.61
CA LEU A 432 -4.35 24.75 6.54
C LEU A 432 -3.74 23.45 7.05
N CYS A 433 -2.68 23.53 7.87
CA CYS A 433 -2.06 22.38 8.49
C CYS A 433 -1.15 22.78 9.67
N SER A 434 -0.88 21.84 10.57
CA SER A 434 0.18 22.01 11.57
C SER A 434 1.55 22.06 10.89
N ILE A 435 2.23 23.20 11.01
CA ILE A 435 3.54 23.48 10.43
C ILE A 435 4.37 24.33 11.38
N THR A 436 5.66 24.01 11.54
CA THR A 436 6.60 24.84 12.31
C THR A 436 7.10 26.02 11.48
N GLU A 437 7.47 27.14 12.12
CA GLU A 437 8.08 28.30 11.46
C GLU A 437 9.27 27.92 10.55
N ARG A 438 10.18 27.10 11.07
CA ARG A 438 11.36 26.65 10.33
C ARG A 438 10.99 25.92 9.03
N TYR A 439 10.01 25.03 9.10
CA TYR A 439 9.51 24.32 7.92
C TYR A 439 8.84 25.28 6.94
N PHE A 440 8.05 26.24 7.43
CA PHE A 440 7.45 27.27 6.58
C PHE A 440 8.51 28.10 5.84
N PHE A 441 9.58 28.53 6.52
CA PHE A 441 10.69 29.26 5.90
C PHE A 441 11.33 28.46 4.76
N CYS A 442 11.58 27.16 4.97
CA CYS A 442 12.14 26.28 3.95
C CYS A 442 11.20 26.14 2.75
N CYS A 443 9.90 25.89 3.00
CA CYS A 443 8.89 25.77 1.95
C CYS A 443 8.75 27.06 1.14
N PHE A 444 8.74 28.22 1.83
CA PHE A 444 8.58 29.52 1.19
C PHE A 444 9.78 29.86 0.31
N TYR A 445 10.99 29.65 0.83
CA TYR A 445 12.22 29.84 0.07
C TYR A 445 12.27 28.94 -1.18
N TYR A 446 11.98 27.65 -1.02
CA TYR A 446 11.90 26.71 -2.12
C TYR A 446 10.85 27.14 -3.16
N PHE A 447 9.68 27.58 -2.73
CA PHE A 447 8.61 27.98 -3.63
C PHE A 447 8.99 29.17 -4.51
N VAL A 448 9.62 30.19 -3.93
CA VAL A 448 10.02 31.43 -4.62
C VAL A 448 11.23 31.20 -5.53
N THR A 449 12.24 30.48 -5.06
CA THR A 449 13.53 30.34 -5.78
C THR A 449 13.58 29.12 -6.70
N LYS A 450 12.69 28.15 -6.49
CA LYS A 450 12.77 26.79 -7.05
C LYS A 450 14.11 26.10 -6.76
N ASN A 451 14.86 26.56 -5.76
CA ASN A 451 16.11 25.97 -5.32
C ASN A 451 15.86 24.89 -4.26
N THR A 452 16.25 23.65 -4.57
CA THR A 452 16.09 22.49 -3.68
C THR A 452 17.13 22.44 -2.55
N ASP A 453 18.17 23.29 -2.59
CA ASP A 453 19.15 23.40 -1.50
C ASP A 453 18.53 24.08 -0.27
N LEU A 454 18.30 23.27 0.77
CA LEU A 454 17.74 23.72 2.04
C LEU A 454 18.78 24.33 2.99
N THR A 455 20.06 24.40 2.62
CA THR A 455 21.10 24.97 3.49
C THR A 455 20.91 26.47 3.69
N THR A 456 20.60 27.21 2.62
CA THR A 456 20.35 28.66 2.67
C THR A 456 19.15 29.04 3.55
N PRO A 457 17.92 28.51 3.34
CA PRO A 457 16.79 28.85 4.21
C PRO A 457 16.98 28.42 5.66
N LYS A 458 17.72 27.32 5.90
CA LYS A 458 18.09 26.92 7.26
C LYS A 458 18.97 27.98 7.94
N LYS A 459 20.00 28.46 7.25
CA LYS A 459 20.87 29.55 7.77
C LYS A 459 20.08 30.83 8.03
N MET A 460 19.16 31.19 7.12
CA MET A 460 18.28 32.36 7.30
C MET A 460 17.39 32.21 8.55
N TYR A 461 16.80 31.03 8.78
CA TYR A 461 16.01 30.78 9.99
C TYR A 461 16.88 30.79 11.25
N ASP A 462 18.06 30.17 11.23
CA ASP A 462 18.98 30.16 12.37
C ASP A 462 19.44 31.60 12.72
N GLU A 463 19.61 32.46 11.73
CA GLU A 463 19.89 33.88 11.90
C GLU A 463 18.70 34.66 12.46
N TYR A 464 17.50 34.44 11.93
CA TYR A 464 16.25 34.98 12.48
C TYR A 464 16.10 34.65 13.97
N VAL A 465 16.28 33.37 14.35
CA VAL A 465 16.20 32.94 15.75
C VAL A 465 17.30 33.61 16.60
N ARG A 466 18.54 33.67 16.08
CA ARG A 466 19.65 34.33 16.78
C ARG A 466 19.35 35.81 17.05
N ARG A 467 18.75 36.52 16.10
CA ARG A 467 18.49 37.96 16.21
C ARG A 467 17.46 38.31 17.27
N PHE A 468 16.44 37.47 17.47
CA PHE A 468 15.31 37.80 18.34
C PHE A 468 15.24 37.00 19.65
N PHE A 469 15.95 35.88 19.76
CA PHE A 469 15.82 34.98 20.91
C PHE A 469 17.12 34.71 21.66
N LYS A 470 18.30 35.15 21.18
CA LYS A 470 19.58 34.95 21.88
C LYS A 470 20.04 36.14 22.74
N GLY A 471 19.15 37.10 23.01
CA GLY A 471 19.40 38.27 23.85
C GLY A 471 18.63 38.30 25.17
N PHE A 472 17.97 37.19 25.54
CA PHE A 472 17.23 37.02 26.80
C PHE A 472 17.78 35.84 27.59
#